data_AF-A0A945PRC4-F1
#
_entry.id   AF-A0A945PRC4-F1
#
_cell.length_a   1.000
_cell.length_b   1.000
_cell.length_c   1.000
_cell.angle_alpha   90.00
_cell.angle_beta   90.00
_cell.angle_gamma   90.00
#
_symmetry.space_group_name_H-M   'P 1'
#
loop_
_entity.id
_entity.type
_entity.pdbx_description
1 polymer ?
#
loop_
_entity_poly.entity_id
_entity_poly.type
_entity_poly.pdbx_seq_one_letter_code
_entity_poly.pdbx_strand_id
1 'polypeptide(L)'
;MAIDGLLHFFGHREWGRQLGYWGSALILLSLLHSIRKRKTFTFGQPLLFLRLHELLAWLGATMVLVHGGIHFNALLPWLALIAMLITVASGLTGKFLLKKSKAVISQRRNSMLAAGMSNEASEEQLYWDSLVVGMMQKWRKVHVPITTAFALLFLLHVASVMIFWRW
;
A
#
# COMPACT_ATOMS: atom_id res chain seq x y z
N MET A 1 3.73 -17.37 -16.10
CA MET A 1 3.93 -18.46 -17.07
C MET A 1 2.61 -19.13 -17.46
N ALA A 2 1.78 -19.67 -16.55
CA ALA A 2 0.51 -20.31 -16.92
C ALA A 2 -0.66 -19.36 -17.29
N ILE A 3 -0.71 -18.17 -16.67
CA ILE A 3 -1.79 -17.19 -16.90
C ILE A 3 -1.66 -16.52 -18.28
N ASP A 4 -0.44 -16.36 -18.77
CA ASP A 4 -0.13 -15.76 -20.07
C ASP A 4 -0.58 -16.67 -21.23
N GLY A 5 -0.39 -17.98 -21.10
CA GLY A 5 -0.85 -18.96 -22.10
C GLY A 5 -2.38 -19.04 -22.23
N LEU A 6 -3.11 -18.85 -21.13
CA LEU A 6 -4.58 -18.80 -21.12
C LEU A 6 -5.11 -17.51 -21.77
N LEU A 7 -4.46 -16.37 -21.55
CA LEU A 7 -4.80 -15.10 -22.19
C LEU A 7 -4.51 -15.10 -23.71
N HIS A 8 -3.48 -15.84 -24.14
CA HIS A 8 -3.15 -16.03 -25.55
C HIS A 8 -4.20 -16.84 -26.32
N PHE A 9 -4.93 -17.76 -25.67
CA PHE A 9 -5.98 -18.55 -26.31
C PHE A 9 -7.26 -17.73 -26.62
N PHE A 10 -7.51 -16.66 -25.86
CA PHE A 10 -8.74 -15.85 -25.97
C PHE A 10 -8.64 -14.61 -26.89
N GLY A 11 -7.55 -14.42 -27.65
CA GLY A 11 -7.50 -13.41 -28.72
C GLY A 11 -7.69 -11.95 -28.26
N HIS A 12 -7.34 -11.63 -27.01
CA HIS A 12 -7.84 -10.42 -26.34
C HIS A 12 -6.71 -9.52 -25.82
N ARG A 13 -5.83 -9.09 -26.74
CA ARG A 13 -4.77 -8.08 -26.49
C ARG A 13 -5.30 -6.76 -25.90
N GLU A 14 -6.56 -6.44 -26.21
CA GLU A 14 -7.33 -5.29 -25.71
C GLU A 14 -7.50 -5.28 -24.18
N TRP A 15 -7.72 -6.45 -23.58
CA TRP A 15 -8.08 -6.54 -22.16
C TRP A 15 -6.91 -6.25 -21.23
N GLY A 16 -5.71 -6.70 -21.58
CA GLY A 16 -4.51 -6.37 -20.83
C GLY A 16 -4.23 -4.86 -20.80
N ARG A 17 -4.51 -4.13 -21.89
CA ARG A 17 -4.39 -2.67 -21.95
C ARG A 17 -5.45 -1.96 -21.10
N GLN A 18 -6.69 -2.42 -21.16
CA GLN A 18 -7.78 -1.88 -20.34
C GLN A 18 -7.54 -2.11 -18.83
N LEU A 19 -7.04 -3.28 -18.44
CA LEU A 19 -6.64 -3.57 -17.07
C LEU A 19 -5.50 -2.67 -16.59
N GLY A 20 -4.56 -2.32 -17.48
CA GLY A 20 -3.50 -1.35 -17.19
C GLY A 20 -4.05 0.03 -16.83
N TYR A 21 -5.06 0.52 -17.56
CA TYR A 21 -5.71 1.81 -17.27
C TYR A 21 -6.46 1.81 -15.95
N TRP A 22 -7.32 0.80 -15.73
CA TRP A 22 -8.08 0.69 -14.49
C TRP A 22 -7.16 0.49 -13.29
N GLY A 23 -6.14 -0.36 -13.42
CA GLY A 23 -5.13 -0.57 -12.39
C GLY A 23 -4.35 0.71 -12.06
N SER A 24 -3.93 1.45 -13.10
CA SER A 24 -3.24 2.74 -12.95
C SER A 24 -4.10 3.78 -12.25
N ALA A 25 -5.39 3.87 -12.60
CA ALA A 25 -6.34 4.78 -11.96
C ALA A 25 -6.53 4.44 -10.48
N LEU A 26 -6.66 3.16 -10.13
CA LEU A 26 -6.79 2.72 -8.74
C LEU A 26 -5.52 3.00 -7.92
N ILE A 27 -4.34 2.79 -8.50
CA ILE A 27 -3.05 3.14 -7.86
C ILE A 27 -2.95 4.65 -7.65
N LEU A 28 -3.30 5.46 -8.66
CA LEU A 28 -3.35 6.92 -8.54
C LEU A 28 -4.27 7.38 -7.43
N LEU A 29 -5.50 6.85 -7.38
CA LEU A 29 -6.47 7.15 -6.31
C LEU A 29 -5.92 6.77 -4.94
N SER A 30 -5.27 5.61 -4.84
CA SER A 30 -4.63 5.14 -3.60
C SER A 30 -3.49 6.05 -3.13
N LEU A 31 -2.66 6.54 -4.06
CA LEU A 31 -1.57 7.48 -3.81
C LEU A 31 -2.09 8.89 -3.44
N LEU A 32 -3.06 9.41 -4.20
CA LEU A 32 -3.70 10.70 -3.91
C LEU A 32 -4.31 10.72 -2.51
N HIS A 33 -4.98 9.63 -2.12
CA HIS A 33 -5.53 9.47 -0.79
C HIS A 33 -4.42 9.50 0.29
N SER A 34 -3.27 8.85 0.04
CA SER A 34 -2.11 8.85 0.94
C SER A 34 -1.49 10.26 1.11
N ILE A 35 -1.50 11.09 0.06
CA ILE A 35 -1.03 12.47 0.09
C ILE A 35 -2.03 13.39 0.80
N ARG A 36 -3.34 13.24 0.54
CA ARG A 36 -4.41 14.01 1.20
C ARG A 36 -4.33 13.90 2.72
N LYS A 37 -4.05 12.70 3.23
CA LYS A 37 -3.88 12.41 4.66
C LYS A 37 -2.74 13.20 5.33
N ARG A 38 -1.82 13.79 4.55
CA ARG A 38 -0.65 14.53 5.08
C ARG A 38 -0.85 16.04 5.15
N LYS A 39 -1.82 16.62 4.44
CA LYS A 39 -1.98 18.09 4.40
C LYS A 39 -3.14 18.64 5.22
N THR A 40 -4.26 17.95 5.42
CA THR A 40 -5.42 18.57 6.07
C THR A 40 -6.52 17.54 6.43
N PHE A 41 -7.09 17.68 7.63
CA PHE A 41 -8.33 17.09 8.18
C PHE A 41 -8.25 15.76 8.98
N THR A 42 -8.58 15.87 10.27
CA THR A 42 -8.92 14.81 11.25
C THR A 42 -10.42 14.47 11.22
N PHE A 43 -11.04 14.35 10.05
CA PHE A 43 -12.46 13.99 9.95
C PHE A 43 -12.66 12.62 9.27
N GLY A 44 -13.20 11.68 10.04
CA GLY A 44 -13.65 10.36 9.62
C GLY A 44 -12.88 9.18 10.24
N GLN A 45 -13.49 7.99 10.23
CA GLN A 45 -12.95 6.78 10.86
C GLN A 45 -11.61 6.37 10.23
N PRO A 46 -10.47 6.48 10.94
CA PRO A 46 -9.14 6.22 10.39
C PRO A 46 -8.97 4.80 9.81
N LEU A 47 -9.79 3.87 10.31
CA LEU A 47 -9.80 2.47 9.91
C LEU A 47 -10.43 2.25 8.53
N LEU A 48 -11.52 2.96 8.19
CA LEU A 48 -12.20 2.82 6.89
C LEU A 48 -11.28 3.29 5.76
N PHE A 49 -10.63 4.42 5.95
CA PHE A 49 -9.68 4.99 5.00
C PHE A 49 -8.45 4.11 4.78
N LEU A 50 -7.98 3.43 5.84
CA LEU A 50 -6.90 2.45 5.72
C LEU A 50 -7.34 1.24 4.88
N ARG A 51 -8.54 0.71 5.15
CA ARG A 51 -9.10 -0.42 4.39
C ARG A 51 -9.32 -0.07 2.92
N LEU A 52 -9.80 1.14 2.62
CA LEU A 52 -9.99 1.60 1.26
C LEU A 52 -8.65 1.73 0.51
N HIS A 53 -7.63 2.32 1.15
CA HIS A 53 -6.29 2.39 0.57
C HIS A 53 -5.71 1.01 0.28
N GLU A 54 -5.85 0.07 1.23
CA GLU A 54 -5.43 -1.32 1.04
C GLU A 54 -6.17 -1.97 -0.12
N LEU A 55 -7.50 -1.84 -0.18
CA LEU A 55 -8.33 -2.39 -1.26
C LEU A 55 -7.92 -1.83 -2.63
N LEU A 56 -7.80 -0.50 -2.74
CA LEU A 56 -7.39 0.18 -3.98
C LEU A 56 -5.97 -0.23 -4.39
N ALA A 57 -5.05 -0.34 -3.43
CA ALA A 57 -3.67 -0.76 -3.70
C ALA A 57 -3.60 -2.22 -4.15
N TRP A 58 -4.36 -3.12 -3.53
CA TRP A 58 -4.41 -4.54 -3.91
C TRP A 58 -5.04 -4.73 -5.29
N LEU A 59 -6.22 -4.17 -5.52
CA LEU A 59 -6.89 -4.25 -6.82
C LEU A 59 -6.03 -3.64 -7.93
N GLY A 60 -5.47 -2.45 -7.68
CA GLY A 60 -4.56 -1.79 -8.62
C GLY A 60 -3.31 -2.61 -8.93
N ALA A 61 -2.64 -3.14 -7.90
CA ALA A 61 -1.43 -3.95 -8.07
C ALA A 61 -1.71 -5.27 -8.81
N THR A 62 -2.83 -5.94 -8.53
CA THR A 62 -3.23 -7.16 -9.24
C THR A 62 -3.52 -6.87 -10.72
N MET A 63 -4.27 -5.80 -11.02
CA MET A 63 -4.57 -5.42 -12.40
C MET A 63 -3.30 -5.05 -13.18
N VAL A 64 -2.36 -4.35 -12.54
CA VAL A 64 -1.06 -4.01 -13.15
C VAL A 64 -0.16 -5.23 -13.31
N LEU A 65 -0.17 -6.18 -12.39
CA LEU A 65 0.59 -7.44 -12.51
C LEU A 65 0.12 -8.26 -13.72
N VAL A 66 -1.19 -8.29 -13.97
CA VAL A 66 -1.76 -8.93 -15.17
C VAL A 66 -1.39 -8.16 -16.45
N HIS A 67 -1.33 -6.83 -16.39
CA HIS A 67 -0.86 -5.98 -17.48
C HIS A 67 0.64 -6.15 -17.80
N GLY A 68 1.47 -6.40 -16.77
CA GLY A 68 2.94 -6.45 -16.87
C GLY A 68 3.51 -7.51 -17.82
N GLY A 69 2.72 -8.51 -18.23
CA GLY A 69 3.12 -9.49 -19.25
C GLY A 69 3.35 -8.89 -20.65
N ILE A 70 2.89 -7.65 -20.91
CA ILE A 70 2.85 -7.07 -22.26
C ILE A 70 4.13 -6.32 -22.66
N HIS A 71 4.94 -5.85 -21.70
CA HIS A 71 6.08 -4.97 -21.97
C HIS A 71 7.43 -5.55 -21.52
N PHE A 72 7.76 -6.75 -21.99
CA PHE A 72 8.97 -7.49 -21.59
C PHE A 72 10.30 -6.76 -21.90
N ASN A 73 10.34 -5.92 -22.94
CA ASN A 73 11.58 -5.32 -23.46
C ASN A 73 11.86 -3.88 -22.96
N ALA A 74 11.10 -3.37 -22.00
CA ALA A 74 11.24 -1.99 -21.52
C ALA A 74 11.66 -1.95 -20.04
N LEU A 75 12.77 -1.26 -19.74
CA LEU A 75 13.34 -1.19 -18.39
C LEU A 75 12.43 -0.44 -17.39
N LEU A 76 11.78 0.64 -17.84
CA LEU A 76 10.98 1.51 -17.00
C LEU A 76 9.76 0.79 -16.37
N PRO A 77 8.94 0.02 -17.11
CA PRO A 77 7.89 -0.83 -16.52
C PRO A 77 8.41 -1.82 -15.47
N TRP A 78 9.57 -2.44 -15.69
CA TRP A 78 10.18 -3.37 -14.74
C TRP A 78 10.59 -2.67 -13.44
N LEU A 79 11.20 -1.48 -13.53
CA LEU A 79 11.55 -0.69 -12.35
C LEU A 79 10.30 -0.27 -11.57
N ALA A 80 9.24 0.18 -12.27
CA ALA A 80 7.97 0.54 -11.65
C ALA A 80 7.31 -0.67 -10.96
N LEU A 81 7.36 -1.85 -11.60
CA LEU A 81 6.84 -3.10 -11.04
C LEU A 81 7.58 -3.51 -9.77
N ILE A 82 8.92 -3.53 -9.79
CA ILE A 82 9.73 -3.86 -8.62
C ILE A 82 9.47 -2.86 -7.49
N ALA A 83 9.43 -1.56 -7.79
CA ALA A 83 9.14 -0.53 -6.80
C ALA A 83 7.73 -0.67 -6.20
N MET A 84 6.75 -1.08 -7.01
CA MET A 84 5.39 -1.40 -6.54
C MET A 84 5.41 -2.56 -5.55
N LEU A 85 6.08 -3.67 -5.89
CA LEU A 85 6.18 -4.84 -5.02
C LEU A 85 6.86 -4.52 -3.68
N ILE A 86 7.95 -3.75 -3.71
CA ILE A 86 8.63 -3.27 -2.50
C ILE A 86 7.69 -2.38 -1.67
N THR A 87 6.92 -1.52 -2.33
CA THR A 87 5.94 -0.64 -1.65
C THR A 87 4.84 -1.44 -0.97
N VAL A 88 4.27 -2.44 -1.65
CA VAL A 88 3.25 -3.34 -1.09
C VAL A 88 3.80 -4.13 0.09
N ALA A 89 4.99 -4.73 -0.05
CA ALA A 89 5.65 -5.46 1.03
C ALA A 89 5.90 -4.55 2.25
N SER A 90 6.42 -3.34 2.02
CA SER A 90 6.64 -2.35 3.08
C SER A 90 5.35 -1.92 3.78
N GLY A 91 4.24 -1.78 3.03
CA GLY A 91 2.92 -1.49 3.59
C GLY A 91 2.42 -2.62 4.50
N LEU A 92 2.56 -3.87 4.06
CA LEU A 92 2.19 -5.05 4.83
C LEU A 92 3.01 -5.19 6.12
N THR A 93 4.31 -4.89 6.07
CA THR A 93 5.16 -4.87 7.28
C THR A 93 4.66 -3.83 8.29
N GLY A 94 4.29 -2.63 7.83
CA GLY A 94 3.71 -1.61 8.72
C GLY A 94 2.41 -2.06 9.40
N LYS A 95 1.53 -2.73 8.66
CA LYS A 95 0.28 -3.32 9.19
C LYS A 95 0.58 -4.41 10.21
N PHE A 96 1.55 -5.28 9.92
CA PHE A 96 1.95 -6.35 10.83
C PHE A 96 2.54 -5.79 12.13
N LEU A 97 3.42 -4.79 12.05
CA LEU A 97 3.98 -4.11 13.22
C LEU A 97 2.88 -3.52 14.10
N LEU A 98 1.91 -2.80 13.52
CA LEU A 98 0.80 -2.23 14.27
C LEU A 98 -0.08 -3.32 14.92
N LYS A 99 -0.41 -4.39 14.18
CA LYS A 99 -1.22 -5.50 14.71
C LYS A 99 -0.52 -6.21 15.87
N LYS A 100 0.78 -6.48 15.72
CA LYS A 100 1.60 -7.13 16.74
C LYS A 100 1.67 -6.28 18.01
N SER A 101 1.94 -4.98 17.88
CA SER A 101 1.98 -4.10 19.06
C SER A 101 0.65 -4.01 19.77
N LYS A 102 -0.47 -3.88 19.04
CA LYS A 102 -1.81 -3.88 19.65
C LYS A 102 -2.12 -5.19 20.38
N ALA A 103 -1.74 -6.33 19.80
CA ALA A 103 -1.94 -7.63 20.43
C ALA A 103 -1.17 -7.74 21.76
N VAL A 104 0.11 -7.34 21.78
CA VAL A 104 0.94 -7.33 22.99
C VAL A 104 0.33 -6.43 24.08
N ILE A 105 -0.14 -5.23 23.70
CA ILE A 105 -0.78 -4.30 24.63
C ILE A 105 -2.07 -4.89 25.20
N SER A 106 -2.92 -5.48 24.35
CA SER A 106 -4.17 -6.10 24.80
C SER A 106 -3.95 -7.28 25.75
N GLN A 107 -2.91 -8.10 25.50
CA GLN A 107 -2.59 -9.24 26.36
C GLN A 107 -2.12 -8.77 27.75
N ARG A 108 -1.25 -7.75 27.80
CA ARG A 108 -0.77 -7.16 29.05
C ARG A 108 -1.88 -6.46 29.84
N ARG A 109 -2.75 -5.73 29.14
CA ARG A 109 -3.94 -5.13 29.74
C ARG A 109 -4.81 -6.18 30.43
N ASN A 110 -5.05 -7.32 29.77
CA ASN A 110 -5.85 -8.39 30.37
C ASN A 110 -5.20 -8.99 31.61
N SER A 111 -3.86 -9.13 31.65
CA SER A 111 -3.16 -9.59 32.86
C SER A 111 -3.21 -8.60 34.02
N MET A 112 -3.14 -7.29 33.76
CA MET A 112 -3.24 -6.26 34.83
C MET A 112 -4.65 -6.12 35.38
N LEU A 113 -5.66 -6.19 34.50
CA LEU A 113 -7.06 -6.21 34.91
C LEU A 113 -7.35 -7.44 35.79
N ALA A 114 -6.78 -8.60 35.46
CA ALA A 114 -6.87 -9.79 36.29
C ALA A 114 -6.16 -9.64 37.66
N ALA A 115 -5.17 -8.75 37.76
CA ALA A 115 -4.45 -8.44 39.00
C ALA A 115 -5.08 -7.32 39.83
N GLY A 116 -6.19 -6.71 39.38
CA GLY A 116 -6.93 -5.67 40.13
C GLY A 116 -6.34 -4.26 40.09
N MET A 117 -5.35 -4.00 39.23
CA MET A 117 -4.64 -2.71 39.15
C MET A 117 -5.34 -1.77 38.15
N SER A 118 -6.24 -0.90 38.62
CA SER A 118 -7.04 -0.01 37.75
C SER A 118 -6.41 1.37 37.49
N ASN A 119 -5.64 1.90 38.44
CA ASN A 119 -5.05 3.24 38.32
C ASN A 119 -3.69 3.23 37.60
N GLU A 120 -2.83 2.25 37.88
CA GLU A 120 -1.55 2.06 37.16
C GLU A 120 -1.77 1.73 35.68
N ALA A 121 -2.91 1.10 35.35
CA ALA A 121 -3.28 0.76 33.98
C ALA A 121 -3.43 1.98 33.05
N SER A 122 -3.72 3.17 33.60
CA SER A 122 -3.90 4.39 32.81
C SER A 122 -2.57 4.99 32.33
N GLU A 123 -1.57 5.08 33.20
CA GLU A 123 -0.21 5.54 32.86
C GLU A 123 0.51 4.55 31.95
N GLU A 124 0.36 3.25 32.22
CA GLU A 124 0.93 2.22 31.37
C GLU A 124 0.30 2.22 29.96
N GLN A 125 -1.02 2.46 29.85
CA GLN A 125 -1.68 2.60 28.56
C GLN A 125 -1.10 3.79 27.76
N LEU A 126 -0.95 4.95 28.40
CA LEU A 126 -0.34 6.14 27.77
C LEU A 126 1.10 5.87 27.32
N TYR A 127 1.89 5.19 28.15
CA TYR A 127 3.26 4.79 27.81
C TYR A 127 3.31 3.89 26.56
N TRP A 128 2.50 2.83 26.52
CA TRP A 128 2.50 1.91 25.37
C TRP A 128 1.93 2.56 24.10
N ASP A 129 0.89 3.39 24.23
CA ASP A 129 0.36 4.14 23.09
C ASP A 129 1.44 5.07 22.51
N SER A 130 2.23 5.74 23.36
CA SER A 130 3.36 6.56 22.92
C SER A 130 4.43 5.76 22.18
N LEU A 131 4.72 4.52 22.62
CA LEU A 131 5.68 3.63 21.96
C LEU A 131 5.17 3.16 20.60
N VAL A 132 3.88 2.80 20.48
CA VAL A 132 3.28 2.43 19.20
C VAL A 132 3.32 3.60 18.22
N VAL A 133 2.96 4.80 18.68
CA VAL A 133 3.04 6.02 17.89
C VAL A 133 4.48 6.28 17.45
N GLY A 134 5.45 6.19 18.36
CA GLY A 134 6.88 6.39 18.07
C GLY A 134 7.42 5.37 17.06
N MET A 135 7.06 4.10 17.21
CA MET A 135 7.42 3.04 16.25
C MET A 135 6.81 3.33 14.86
N MET A 136 5.55 3.76 14.81
CA MET A 136 4.88 4.10 13.54
C MET A 136 5.45 5.35 12.88
N GLN A 137 5.89 6.34 13.66
CA GLN A 137 6.62 7.49 13.14
C GLN A 137 7.96 7.08 12.50
N LYS A 138 8.73 6.21 13.17
CA LYS A 138 9.99 5.66 12.62
C LYS A 138 9.72 4.86 11.34
N TRP A 139 8.74 3.96 11.35
CA TRP A 139 8.36 3.18 10.17
C TRP A 139 7.97 4.07 8.99
N ARG A 140 7.20 5.13 9.25
CA ARG A 140 6.80 6.10 8.23
C ARG A 140 8.00 6.80 7.59
N LYS A 141 9.09 7.08 8.32
CA LYS A 141 10.32 7.66 7.75
C LYS A 141 10.96 6.75 6.69
N VAL A 142 10.75 5.44 6.78
CA VAL A 142 11.27 4.46 5.81
C VAL A 142 10.26 4.19 4.69
N HIS A 143 8.99 3.96 5.03
CA HIS A 143 7.95 3.64 4.07
C HIS A 143 7.69 4.79 3.08
N VAL A 144 7.73 6.05 3.55
CA VAL A 144 7.40 7.20 2.71
C VAL A 144 8.36 7.39 1.53
N PRO A 145 9.70 7.36 1.69
CA PRO A 145 10.62 7.39 0.57
C PRO A 145 10.37 6.27 -0.44
N ILE A 146 10.08 5.05 0.03
CA ILE A 146 9.76 3.89 -0.83
C ILE A 146 8.53 4.18 -1.69
N THR A 147 7.42 4.60 -1.07
CA THR A 147 6.20 4.96 -1.80
C THR A 147 6.41 6.12 -2.77
N THR A 148 7.28 7.08 -2.41
CA THR A 148 7.58 8.24 -3.26
C THR A 148 8.37 7.82 -4.50
N ALA A 149 9.38 6.97 -4.35
CA ALA A 149 10.14 6.42 -5.47
C ALA A 149 9.23 5.62 -6.42
N PHE A 150 8.34 4.78 -5.87
CA PHE A 150 7.32 4.09 -6.67
C PHE A 150 6.41 5.07 -7.40
N ALA A 151 5.87 6.09 -6.72
CA ALA A 151 4.99 7.08 -7.33
C ALA A 151 5.66 7.80 -8.51
N LEU A 152 6.94 8.16 -8.38
CA LEU A 152 7.70 8.79 -9.47
C LEU A 152 7.88 7.85 -10.66
N LEU A 153 8.30 6.60 -10.42
CA LEU A 153 8.46 5.60 -11.48
C LEU A 153 7.14 5.29 -12.17
N PHE A 154 6.06 5.19 -11.40
CA PHE A 154 4.71 4.98 -11.91
C PHE A 154 4.25 6.15 -12.79
N LEU A 155 4.40 7.39 -12.32
CA LEU A 155 4.01 8.58 -13.10
C LEU A 155 4.85 8.71 -14.38
N LEU A 156 6.16 8.43 -14.28
CA LEU A 156 7.06 8.43 -15.43
C LEU A 156 6.64 7.36 -16.44
N HIS A 157 6.29 6.16 -15.97
CA HIS A 157 5.76 5.10 -16.83
C HIS A 157 4.48 5.52 -17.53
N VAL A 158 3.48 6.02 -16.81
CA VAL A 158 2.22 6.51 -17.39
C VAL A 158 2.47 7.63 -18.41
N ALA A 159 3.31 8.62 -18.06
CA ALA A 159 3.67 9.71 -18.95
C ALA A 159 4.37 9.21 -20.23
N SER A 160 5.30 8.25 -20.10
CA SER A 160 5.98 7.66 -21.26
C SER A 160 4.98 6.98 -22.20
N VAL A 161 4.05 6.19 -21.65
CA VAL A 161 3.00 5.52 -22.42
C VAL A 161 2.11 6.56 -23.12
N MET A 162 1.76 7.67 -22.47
CA MET A 162 0.96 8.74 -23.08
C MET A 162 1.69 9.48 -24.21
N ILE A 163 2.99 9.75 -24.04
CA ILE A 163 3.81 10.45 -25.05
C ILE A 163 4.03 9.56 -26.28
N PHE A 164 4.36 8.29 -26.07
CA PHE A 164 4.59 7.31 -27.14
C PHE A 164 3.30 6.59 -27.57
N TRP A 165 2.12 7.10 -27.18
CA TRP A 165 0.81 6.47 -27.43
C TRP A 165 0.44 6.37 -28.92
N ARG A 166 1.04 7.20 -29.77
CA ARG A 166 0.65 7.38 -31.19
C ARG A 166 1.79 7.17 -32.20
N TRP A 167 2.90 6.56 -31.79
CA TRP A 167 4.02 6.23 -32.68
C TRP A 167 4.16 4.72 -32.84
#